data_AF-A0A4Q4V841-F1
#
_entry.id   AF-A0A4Q4V841-F1
#
_cell.length_a   1.000
_cell.length_b   1.000
_cell.length_c   1.000
_cell.angle_alpha   90.00
_cell.angle_beta   90.00
_cell.angle_gamma   90.00
#
_symmetry.space_group_name_H-M   'P 1'
#
loop_
_entity.id
_entity.type
_entity.pdbx_description
1 polymer ?
#
loop_
_entity_poly.entity_id
_entity_poly.type
_entity_poly.pdbx_seq_one_letter_code
_entity_poly.pdbx_strand_id
1 'polypeptide(L)'
;MTPWEQITHVAAGGMIDHACTQGPHYNVYTANMRQFDVAQQREIYDSYVEFVAANPALVGSLILYEIFGQRAVLEQPAEETSIGNRHLANILTILQTTYTDTSLEPVADAWVRGWRERLIDPEHSGYDQQATYVNYGHGDESLEAMYGYEPWRLERLRNLKRRYDPHGFFNHYNSVLQE
;
A
#
# COMPACT_ATOMS: atom_id res chain seq x y z
N MET A 1 26.44 -5.77 11.17
CA MET A 1 25.16 -5.36 11.80
C MET A 1 25.12 -3.85 11.77
N THR A 2 24.01 -3.28 11.31
CA THR A 2 23.77 -1.84 11.32
C THR A 2 23.51 -1.36 12.75
N PRO A 3 24.13 -0.25 13.20
CA PRO A 3 23.76 0.38 14.47
C PRO A 3 22.28 0.75 14.53
N TRP A 4 21.65 0.66 15.71
CA TRP A 4 20.21 0.89 15.87
C TRP A 4 19.77 2.26 15.34
N GLU A 5 20.55 3.28 15.63
CA GLU A 5 20.33 4.66 15.19
C GLU A 5 20.48 4.87 13.67
N GLN A 6 21.08 3.91 12.96
CA GLN A 6 21.25 3.96 11.51
C GLN A 6 20.24 3.07 10.77
N ILE A 7 19.43 2.27 11.47
CA ILE A 7 18.50 1.33 10.84
C ILE A 7 17.54 2.03 9.90
N THR A 8 16.99 3.18 10.30
CA THR A 8 16.03 3.94 9.47
C THR A 8 16.66 4.51 8.19
N HIS A 9 17.97 4.76 8.19
CA HIS A 9 18.70 5.32 7.05
C HIS A 9 19.19 4.26 6.06
N VAL A 10 19.29 3.00 6.47
CA VAL A 10 19.74 1.91 5.58
C VAL A 10 18.64 0.91 5.24
N ALA A 11 17.55 0.89 6.01
CA ALA A 11 16.37 0.09 5.69
C ALA A 11 15.83 0.48 4.31
N ALA A 12 15.21 -0.49 3.62
CA ALA A 12 14.77 -0.34 2.23
C ALA A 12 15.87 0.19 1.29
N GLY A 13 17.15 -0.12 1.56
CA GLY A 13 18.28 0.35 0.75
C GLY A 13 18.55 1.86 0.85
N GLY A 14 18.04 2.53 1.89
CA GLY A 14 18.14 3.99 2.07
C GLY A 14 17.05 4.80 1.36
N MET A 15 16.06 4.13 0.78
CA MET A 15 14.95 4.79 0.09
C MET A 15 14.06 5.61 1.02
N ILE A 16 14.06 5.33 2.34
CA ILE A 16 13.30 6.11 3.32
C ILE A 16 13.77 7.57 3.34
N ASP A 17 15.09 7.81 3.35
CA ASP A 17 15.64 9.16 3.31
C ASP A 17 15.30 9.85 1.98
N HIS A 18 15.34 9.10 0.88
CA HIS A 18 15.02 9.64 -0.44
C HIS A 18 13.55 10.06 -0.56
N ALA A 19 12.63 9.27 0.00
CA ALA A 19 11.19 9.57 0.03
C ALA A 19 10.87 10.89 0.76
N CYS A 20 11.74 11.36 1.65
CA CYS A 20 11.59 12.62 2.38
C CYS A 20 12.28 13.83 1.71
N THR A 21 12.81 13.67 0.49
CA THR A 21 13.42 14.78 -0.26
C THR A 21 12.37 15.60 -1.02
N GLN A 22 12.63 16.90 -1.18
CA GLN A 22 11.80 17.79 -1.99
C GLN A 22 12.11 17.62 -3.48
N GLY A 23 11.07 17.70 -4.32
CA GLY A 23 11.19 17.74 -5.78
C GLY A 23 10.43 16.61 -6.47
N PRO A 24 10.70 15.33 -6.15
CA PRO A 24 9.97 14.22 -6.76
C PRO A 24 8.51 14.16 -6.30
N HIS A 25 7.65 13.74 -7.22
CA HIS A 25 6.31 13.25 -6.98
C HIS A 25 6.33 11.73 -6.85
N TYR A 26 5.54 11.21 -5.93
CA TYR A 26 5.39 9.79 -5.68
C TYR A 26 3.92 9.40 -5.87
N ASN A 27 3.66 8.50 -6.82
CA ASN A 27 2.34 7.90 -6.98
C ASN A 27 2.42 6.44 -6.55
N VAL A 28 1.72 6.11 -5.46
CA VAL A 28 1.80 4.84 -4.75
C VAL A 28 0.46 4.12 -4.83
N TYR A 29 0.52 2.86 -5.27
CA TYR A 29 -0.57 1.90 -5.17
C TYR A 29 -0.08 0.67 -4.42
N THR A 30 -0.99 0.00 -3.72
CA THR A 30 -0.63 -1.21 -2.97
C THR A 30 -1.56 -2.38 -3.26
N ALA A 31 -1.01 -3.57 -3.05
CA ALA A 31 -1.73 -4.83 -3.12
C ALA A 31 -1.21 -5.77 -2.04
N ASN A 32 -2.11 -6.50 -1.40
CA ASN A 32 -1.72 -7.58 -0.50
C ASN A 32 -1.84 -8.92 -1.22
N MET A 33 -0.82 -9.76 -1.09
CA MET A 33 -0.79 -11.10 -1.67
C MET A 33 -0.52 -12.16 -0.60
N ARG A 34 -1.10 -13.34 -0.77
CA ARG A 34 -0.91 -14.51 0.11
C ARG A 34 0.46 -15.15 -0.11
N GLN A 35 0.85 -15.25 -1.38
CA GLN A 35 2.06 -15.87 -1.90
C GLN A 35 2.43 -15.24 -3.24
N PHE A 36 3.66 -15.45 -3.71
CA PHE A 36 4.04 -15.00 -5.04
C PHE A 36 3.44 -15.90 -6.12
N ASP A 37 2.62 -15.31 -7.00
CA ASP A 37 2.44 -15.87 -8.34
C ASP A 37 3.71 -15.62 -9.16
N VAL A 38 4.52 -16.66 -9.29
CA VAL A 38 5.82 -16.62 -9.94
C VAL A 38 5.75 -16.22 -11.42
N ALA A 39 4.67 -16.55 -12.13
CA ALA A 39 4.51 -16.15 -13.53
C ALA A 39 4.22 -14.65 -13.61
N GLN A 40 3.27 -14.18 -12.81
CA GLN A 40 2.92 -12.75 -12.76
C GLN A 40 4.08 -11.87 -12.26
N GLN A 41 4.87 -12.36 -11.30
CA GLN A 41 6.05 -11.62 -10.83
C GLN A 41 7.12 -11.44 -11.92
N ARG A 42 7.23 -12.38 -12.87
CA ARG A 42 8.12 -12.18 -14.04
C ARG A 42 7.54 -11.14 -14.99
N GLU A 43 6.24 -11.23 -15.26
CA GLU A 43 5.55 -10.30 -16.14
C GLU A 43 5.63 -8.85 -15.66
N ILE A 44 5.46 -8.60 -14.34
CA ILE A 44 5.60 -7.24 -13.78
C ILE A 44 7.01 -6.71 -13.87
N TYR A 45 8.01 -7.58 -13.69
CA TYR A 45 9.40 -7.20 -13.84
C TYR A 45 9.74 -6.85 -15.29
N ASP A 46 9.35 -7.68 -16.25
CA ASP A 46 9.56 -7.43 -17.67
C ASP A 46 8.85 -6.14 -18.10
N SER A 47 7.60 -5.93 -17.65
CA SER A 47 6.86 -4.70 -17.89
C SER A 47 7.50 -3.47 -17.25
N TYR A 48 8.10 -3.60 -16.06
CA TYR A 48 8.85 -2.51 -15.44
C TYR A 48 10.07 -2.13 -16.30
N VAL A 49 10.83 -3.12 -16.79
CA VAL A 49 12.00 -2.88 -17.66
C VAL A 49 11.58 -2.15 -18.94
N GLU A 50 10.51 -2.60 -19.60
CA GLU A 50 9.98 -1.94 -20.79
C GLU A 50 9.48 -0.52 -20.50
N PHE A 51 8.77 -0.35 -19.38
CA PHE A 51 8.23 0.94 -18.94
C PHE A 51 9.32 1.99 -18.73
N VAL A 52 10.40 1.65 -18.00
CA VAL A 52 11.50 2.59 -17.76
C VAL A 52 12.41 2.75 -18.97
N ALA A 53 12.52 1.75 -19.86
CA ALA A 53 13.25 1.90 -21.12
C ALA A 53 12.53 2.89 -22.06
N ALA A 54 11.20 2.85 -22.12
CA ALA A 54 10.38 3.78 -22.88
C ALA A 54 10.30 5.18 -22.22
N ASN A 55 10.41 5.23 -20.89
CA ASN A 55 10.31 6.46 -20.09
C ASN A 55 11.52 6.58 -19.13
N PRO A 56 12.73 6.93 -19.62
CA PRO A 56 13.94 6.91 -18.79
C PRO A 56 13.88 7.81 -17.54
N ALA A 57 13.06 8.85 -17.55
CA ALA A 57 12.83 9.73 -16.40
C ALA A 57 12.08 9.06 -15.24
N LEU A 58 11.48 7.87 -15.46
CA LEU A 58 10.73 7.10 -14.46
C LEU A 58 11.57 5.98 -13.83
N VAL A 59 12.88 5.91 -14.08
CA VAL A 59 13.77 4.85 -13.58
C VAL A 59 13.87 4.77 -12.04
N GLY A 60 13.49 5.84 -11.33
CA GLY A 60 13.38 5.86 -9.86
C GLY A 60 12.09 5.23 -9.32
N SER A 61 11.25 4.67 -10.19
CA SER A 61 10.06 3.90 -9.81
C SER A 61 10.48 2.53 -9.26
N LEU A 62 9.64 1.90 -8.45
CA LEU A 62 9.98 0.64 -7.79
C LEU A 62 8.78 -0.27 -7.58
N ILE A 63 9.11 -1.55 -7.39
CA ILE A 63 8.23 -2.59 -6.89
C ILE A 63 8.88 -3.10 -5.60
N LEU A 64 8.22 -2.90 -4.46
CA LEU A 64 8.72 -3.30 -3.15
C LEU A 64 7.79 -4.35 -2.53
N TYR A 65 8.37 -5.44 -2.06
CA TYR A 65 7.67 -6.47 -1.30
C TYR A 65 8.10 -6.41 0.15
N GLU A 66 7.16 -6.10 1.02
CA GLU A 66 7.34 -6.06 2.46
C GLU A 66 6.76 -7.34 3.08
N ILE A 67 7.65 -8.13 3.69
CA ILE A 67 7.31 -9.43 4.29
C ILE A 67 7.82 -9.45 5.71
N PHE A 68 6.91 -9.61 6.67
CA PHE A 68 7.22 -9.56 8.10
C PHE A 68 6.73 -10.81 8.83
N GLY A 69 7.25 -11.05 10.04
CA GLY A 69 6.81 -12.14 10.89
C GLY A 69 5.36 -11.95 11.35
N GLN A 70 4.45 -12.79 10.85
CA GLN A 70 3.01 -12.63 11.08
C GLN A 70 2.51 -13.24 12.41
N ARG A 71 3.24 -14.19 13.01
CA ARG A 71 2.74 -14.97 14.17
C ARG A 71 2.20 -14.09 15.30
N ALA A 72 3.02 -13.16 15.80
CA ALA A 72 2.62 -12.30 16.90
C ALA A 72 1.48 -11.33 16.52
N VAL A 73 1.44 -10.87 15.27
CA VAL A 73 0.38 -9.98 14.75
C VAL A 73 -0.97 -10.70 14.72
N LEU A 74 -0.97 -11.97 14.29
CA LEU A 74 -2.16 -12.80 14.18
C LEU A 74 -2.64 -13.38 15.51
N GLU A 75 -1.75 -13.60 16.48
CA GLU A 75 -2.10 -14.10 17.82
C GLU A 75 -2.85 -13.07 18.69
N GLN A 76 -2.70 -11.76 18.38
CA GLN A 76 -3.41 -10.72 19.14
C GLN A 76 -4.91 -10.70 18.78
N PRO A 77 -5.82 -10.65 19.77
CA PRO A 77 -7.26 -10.53 19.51
C PRO A 77 -7.58 -9.33 18.61
N ALA A 78 -8.50 -9.53 17.67
CA ALA A 78 -8.82 -8.52 16.66
C ALA A 78 -9.46 -7.27 17.29
N GLU A 79 -10.27 -7.47 18.33
CA GLU A 79 -11.07 -6.49 19.06
C GLU A 79 -10.25 -5.53 19.94
N GLU A 80 -8.99 -5.88 20.21
CA GLU A 80 -8.09 -5.10 21.06
C GLU A 80 -7.42 -3.92 20.33
N THR A 81 -7.52 -3.86 19.00
CA THR A 81 -6.90 -2.77 18.20
C THR A 81 -7.83 -2.26 17.10
N SER A 82 -7.36 -1.29 16.31
CA SER A 82 -8.03 -0.79 15.10
C SER A 82 -7.54 -1.45 13.80
N ILE A 83 -6.57 -2.37 13.84
CA ILE A 83 -5.99 -2.96 12.63
C ILE A 83 -6.91 -4.07 12.10
N GLY A 84 -7.57 -3.82 10.96
CA GLY A 84 -8.38 -4.80 10.24
C GLY A 84 -7.55 -5.76 9.38
N ASN A 85 -8.18 -6.80 8.82
CA ASN A 85 -7.65 -7.65 7.75
C ASN A 85 -6.25 -8.25 7.94
N ARG A 86 -5.78 -8.43 9.19
CA ARG A 86 -4.40 -8.88 9.49
C ARG A 86 -4.00 -10.20 8.82
N HIS A 87 -4.97 -11.08 8.60
CA HIS A 87 -4.77 -12.38 7.96
C HIS A 87 -4.62 -12.30 6.42
N LEU A 88 -4.81 -11.10 5.86
CA LEU A 88 -4.74 -10.80 4.43
C LEU A 88 -3.52 -9.91 4.10
N ALA A 89 -2.39 -10.08 4.81
CA ALA A 89 -1.22 -9.20 4.69
C ALA A 89 0.11 -9.98 4.73
N ASN A 90 0.15 -11.17 4.12
CA ASN A 90 1.37 -11.99 4.09
C ASN A 90 2.51 -11.30 3.34
N ILE A 91 2.20 -10.73 2.18
CA ILE A 91 3.11 -9.93 1.35
C ILE A 91 2.41 -8.60 1.08
N LEU A 92 2.92 -7.53 1.66
CA LEU A 92 2.51 -6.16 1.34
C LEU A 92 3.31 -5.72 0.11
N THR A 93 2.64 -5.41 -0.98
CA THR A 93 3.28 -4.99 -2.23
C THR A 93 3.04 -3.52 -2.46
N ILE A 94 4.12 -2.77 -2.65
CA ILE A 94 4.11 -1.35 -2.98
C ILE A 94 4.58 -1.20 -4.42
N LEU A 95 3.71 -0.63 -5.24
CA LEU A 95 4.02 -0.17 -6.58
C LEU A 95 4.11 1.34 -6.53
N GLN A 96 5.30 1.88 -6.80
CA GLN A 96 5.54 3.31 -6.74
C GLN A 96 6.13 3.79 -8.05
N THR A 97 5.53 4.83 -8.62
CA THR A 97 6.18 5.62 -9.67
C THR A 97 6.73 6.92 -9.10
N THR A 98 7.95 7.24 -9.50
CA THR A 98 8.67 8.43 -9.04
C THR A 98 9.01 9.30 -10.23
N TYR A 99 8.61 10.58 -10.22
CA TYR A 99 8.83 11.50 -11.32
C TYR A 99 8.99 12.94 -10.83
N THR A 100 9.79 13.74 -11.54
CA THR A 100 9.88 15.19 -11.31
C THR A 100 9.16 16.00 -12.39
N ASP A 101 9.01 15.42 -13.58
CA ASP A 101 8.25 16.01 -14.69
C ASP A 101 6.80 15.55 -14.61
N THR A 102 5.90 16.47 -14.24
CA THR A 102 4.47 16.18 -14.06
C THR A 102 3.76 15.82 -15.37
N SER A 103 4.36 16.09 -16.54
CA SER A 103 3.80 15.62 -17.81
C SER A 103 3.81 14.10 -17.95
N LEU A 104 4.61 13.40 -17.15
CA LEU A 104 4.67 11.94 -17.08
C LEU A 104 3.63 11.31 -16.17
N GLU A 105 2.89 12.11 -15.38
CA GLU A 105 1.87 11.61 -14.46
C GLU A 105 0.86 10.65 -15.13
N PRO A 106 0.32 10.94 -16.33
CA PRO A 106 -0.66 10.04 -16.94
C PRO A 106 -0.09 8.65 -17.30
N VAL A 107 1.14 8.59 -17.81
CA VAL A 107 1.78 7.31 -18.15
C VAL A 107 2.22 6.55 -16.90
N ALA A 108 2.64 7.29 -15.87
CA ALA A 108 3.00 6.73 -14.58
C ALA A 108 1.78 6.14 -13.84
N ASP A 109 0.68 6.89 -13.73
CA ASP A 109 -0.57 6.42 -13.10
C ASP A 109 -1.15 5.22 -13.85
N ALA A 110 -1.21 5.26 -15.18
CA ALA A 110 -1.77 4.17 -15.98
C ALA A 110 -1.01 2.86 -15.77
N TRP A 111 0.33 2.91 -15.73
CA TRP A 111 1.15 1.72 -15.50
C TRP A 111 0.96 1.15 -14.09
N VAL A 112 1.06 1.99 -13.07
CA VAL A 112 1.02 1.55 -11.66
C VAL A 112 -0.38 1.06 -11.26
N ARG A 113 -1.44 1.77 -11.67
CA ARG A 113 -2.84 1.39 -11.43
C ARG A 113 -3.17 0.08 -12.15
N GLY A 114 -2.79 -0.05 -13.42
CA GLY A 114 -3.02 -1.26 -14.20
C GLY A 114 -2.31 -2.50 -13.66
N TRP A 115 -1.15 -2.33 -13.03
CA TRP A 115 -0.50 -3.41 -12.29
C TRP A 115 -1.18 -3.70 -10.95
N ARG A 116 -1.60 -2.70 -10.19
CA ARG A 116 -2.37 -2.90 -8.96
C ARG A 116 -3.62 -3.74 -9.21
N GLU A 117 -4.41 -3.43 -10.23
CA GLU A 117 -5.62 -4.21 -10.57
C GLU A 117 -5.32 -5.69 -10.84
N ARG A 118 -4.23 -5.99 -11.55
CA ARG A 118 -3.82 -7.38 -11.80
C ARG A 118 -3.31 -8.09 -10.56
N LEU A 119 -2.58 -7.38 -9.70
CA LEU A 119 -2.04 -7.95 -8.46
C LEU A 119 -3.15 -8.29 -7.46
N ILE A 120 -4.22 -7.48 -7.38
CA ILE A 120 -5.32 -7.72 -6.43
C ILE A 120 -6.32 -8.78 -6.90
N ASP A 121 -6.26 -9.19 -8.17
CA ASP A 121 -7.10 -10.27 -8.68
C ASP A 121 -6.93 -11.53 -7.80
N PRO A 122 -8.01 -12.16 -7.32
CA PRO A 122 -7.93 -13.36 -6.47
C PRO A 122 -7.09 -14.51 -7.04
N GLU A 123 -7.03 -14.67 -8.37
CA GLU A 123 -6.19 -15.68 -9.03
C GLU A 123 -4.70 -15.47 -8.71
N HIS A 124 -4.29 -14.21 -8.60
CA HIS A 124 -2.90 -13.81 -8.41
C HIS A 124 -2.56 -13.45 -6.97
N SER A 125 -3.41 -12.66 -6.31
CA SER A 125 -3.26 -12.30 -4.90
C SER A 125 -3.40 -13.51 -3.99
N GLY A 126 -4.20 -14.50 -4.38
CA GLY A 126 -4.58 -15.64 -3.55
C GLY A 126 -5.53 -15.27 -2.41
N TYR A 127 -6.15 -14.10 -2.44
CA TYR A 127 -7.19 -13.69 -1.48
C TYR A 127 -8.49 -13.38 -2.22
N ASP A 128 -9.62 -13.87 -1.70
CA ASP A 128 -10.94 -13.63 -2.29
C ASP A 128 -11.37 -12.16 -2.19
N GLN A 129 -10.74 -11.41 -1.30
CA GLN A 129 -11.03 -10.01 -1.01
C GLN A 129 -9.73 -9.22 -0.91
N GLN A 130 -9.73 -8.01 -1.46
CA GLN A 130 -8.63 -7.07 -1.30
C GLN A 130 -8.51 -6.62 0.16
N ALA A 131 -7.29 -6.54 0.66
CA ALA A 131 -6.99 -5.81 1.88
C ALA A 131 -5.88 -4.82 1.59
N THR A 132 -5.93 -3.68 2.28
CA THR A 132 -4.95 -2.62 2.13
C THR A 132 -4.55 -2.14 3.52
N TYR A 133 -3.24 -2.04 3.75
CA TYR A 133 -2.77 -1.37 4.96
C TYR A 133 -3.05 0.13 4.83
N VAL A 134 -3.89 0.69 5.71
CA VAL A 134 -4.41 2.06 5.58
C VAL A 134 -3.35 3.15 5.39
N ASN A 135 -2.14 2.97 5.94
CA ASN A 135 -1.03 3.90 5.74
C ASN A 135 -0.55 3.97 4.29
N TYR A 136 -0.87 2.96 3.47
CA TYR A 136 -0.56 2.88 2.05
C TYR A 136 -1.82 2.86 1.17
N GLY A 137 -2.99 3.18 1.74
CA GLY A 137 -4.23 3.29 0.96
C GLY A 137 -4.14 4.44 -0.03
N HIS A 138 -4.48 4.19 -1.29
CA HIS A 138 -4.50 5.19 -2.34
C HIS A 138 -5.71 6.12 -2.22
N GLY A 139 -6.81 5.61 -1.67
CA GLY A 139 -8.09 6.31 -1.50
C GLY A 139 -9.20 5.82 -2.43
N ASP A 140 -8.90 4.88 -3.32
CA ASP A 140 -9.86 4.20 -4.19
C ASP A 140 -10.33 2.84 -3.63
N GLU A 141 -9.76 2.42 -2.50
CA GLU A 141 -10.16 1.21 -1.79
C GLU A 141 -11.46 1.39 -1.00
N SER A 142 -12.19 0.29 -0.81
CA SER A 142 -13.33 0.31 0.11
C SER A 142 -12.87 0.49 1.56
N LEU A 143 -13.75 1.04 2.39
CA LEU A 143 -13.50 1.13 3.82
C LEU A 143 -13.24 -0.23 4.45
N GLU A 144 -13.91 -1.29 4.01
CA GLU A 144 -13.71 -2.65 4.52
C GLU A 144 -12.32 -3.18 4.17
N ALA A 145 -11.81 -2.90 2.96
CA ALA A 145 -10.46 -3.31 2.56
C ALA A 145 -9.39 -2.64 3.45
N MET A 146 -9.61 -1.39 3.88
CA MET A 146 -8.69 -0.64 4.75
C MET A 146 -8.87 -0.93 6.26
N TYR A 147 -10.12 -1.07 6.71
CA TYR A 147 -10.47 -1.08 8.13
C TYR A 147 -11.02 -2.41 8.65
N GLY A 148 -11.22 -3.42 7.79
CA GLY A 148 -11.74 -4.72 8.19
C GLY A 148 -13.13 -5.01 7.63
N TYR A 149 -13.32 -6.26 7.18
CA TYR A 149 -14.61 -6.75 6.70
C TYR A 149 -15.59 -7.09 7.82
N GLU A 150 -15.11 -7.25 9.06
CA GLU A 150 -15.98 -7.44 10.21
C GLU A 150 -16.80 -6.17 10.51
N PRO A 151 -18.13 -6.27 10.69
CA PRO A 151 -19.01 -5.11 10.79
C PRO A 151 -18.73 -4.25 12.04
N TRP A 152 -18.26 -4.88 13.14
CA TRP A 152 -18.09 -4.20 14.41
C TRP A 152 -16.97 -3.15 14.38
N ARG A 153 -15.92 -3.32 13.55
CA ARG A 153 -14.76 -2.42 13.61
C ARG A 153 -15.11 -1.06 13.03
N LEU A 154 -15.66 -1.04 11.82
CA LEU A 154 -16.09 0.20 11.18
C LEU A 154 -17.18 0.89 11.99
N GLU A 155 -18.15 0.16 12.55
CA GLU A 155 -19.15 0.73 13.44
C GLU A 155 -18.50 1.41 14.66
N ARG A 156 -17.59 0.70 15.35
CA ARG A 156 -16.88 1.23 16.52
C ARG A 156 -16.05 2.46 16.16
N LEU A 157 -15.31 2.44 15.04
CA LEU A 157 -14.51 3.56 14.57
C LEU A 157 -15.37 4.78 14.23
N ARG A 158 -16.49 4.59 13.52
CA ARG A 158 -17.46 5.65 13.20
C ARG A 158 -18.10 6.24 14.47
N ASN A 159 -18.42 5.41 15.45
CA ASN A 159 -18.94 5.85 16.75
C ASN A 159 -17.92 6.73 17.49
N LEU A 160 -16.65 6.32 17.51
CA LEU A 160 -15.57 7.11 18.10
C LEU A 160 -15.37 8.43 17.36
N LYS A 161 -15.37 8.39 16.02
CA LYS A 161 -15.27 9.58 15.18
C LYS A 161 -16.39 10.59 15.47
N ARG A 162 -17.65 10.15 15.54
CA ARG A 162 -18.78 11.01 15.91
C ARG A 162 -18.66 11.60 17.32
N ARG A 163 -18.07 10.85 18.26
CA ARG A 163 -17.88 11.32 19.65
C ARG A 163 -16.77 12.36 19.77
N TYR A 164 -15.65 12.15 19.08
CA TYR A 164 -14.43 12.94 19.28
C TYR A 164 -14.20 14.01 18.21
N ASP A 165 -14.77 13.86 17.02
CA ASP A 165 -14.75 14.86 15.96
C ASP A 165 -16.15 14.96 15.31
N PRO A 166 -17.16 15.44 16.06
CA PRO A 166 -18.54 15.55 15.59
C PRO A 166 -18.72 16.54 14.43
N HIS A 167 -17.76 17.45 14.23
CA HIS A 167 -17.82 18.48 13.18
C HIS A 167 -17.01 18.09 11.93
N GLY A 168 -16.31 16.95 11.95
CA GLY A 168 -15.57 16.45 10.79
C GLY A 168 -14.32 17.27 10.44
N PHE A 169 -13.68 17.90 11.42
CA PHE A 169 -12.46 18.68 11.18
C PHE A 169 -11.30 17.82 10.66
N PHE A 170 -11.31 16.51 10.91
CA PHE A 170 -10.26 15.56 10.53
C PHE A 170 -10.75 14.48 9.56
N ASN A 171 -11.27 14.87 8.39
CA ASN A 171 -11.87 13.96 7.40
C ASN A 171 -10.99 13.66 6.17
N HIS A 172 -9.74 14.11 6.14
CA HIS A 172 -8.89 13.99 4.95
C HIS A 172 -8.29 12.58 4.75
N TYR A 173 -7.82 12.30 3.53
CA TYR A 173 -7.13 11.09 3.06
C TYR A 173 -8.03 9.84 3.04
N ASN A 174 -8.16 9.12 4.16
CA ASN A 174 -8.88 7.84 4.24
C ASN A 174 -9.85 7.82 5.44
N SER A 175 -10.76 8.79 5.54
CA SER A 175 -11.69 8.89 6.67
C SER A 175 -12.63 7.69 6.79
N VAL A 176 -12.82 7.17 8.01
CA VAL A 176 -13.77 6.08 8.34
C VAL A 176 -15.25 6.41 8.08
N LEU A 177 -15.54 7.69 7.79
CA LEU A 177 -16.89 8.16 7.51
C LEU A 177 -17.30 8.05 6.05
N GLN A 178 -16.38 7.77 5.10
CA GLN A 178 -16.48 8.07 3.66
C GLN A 178 -17.88 8.48 3.18
N GLU A 179 -17.98 9.75 2.75
CA GLU A 179 -19.14 10.34 2.07
C GLU A 179 -19.46 9.62 0.75
#